data_AF-X1VFA2-F1
#
_entry.id   AF-X1VFA2-F1
#
_cell.length_a   1.000
_cell.length_b   1.000
_cell.length_c   1.000
_cell.angle_alpha   90.00
_cell.angle_beta   90.00
_cell.angle_gamma   90.00
#
_symmetry.space_group_name_H-M   'P 1'
#
loop_
_entity.id
_entity.type
_entity.pdbx_description
1 polymer ?
#
loop_
_entity_poly.entity_id
_entity_poly.type
_entity_poly.pdbx_seq_one_letter_code
_entity_poly.pdbx_strand_id
1 'polypeptide(L)'
;MAVPDWIWLIFIFAFGCCIGSFLNVVIYRVPRDKSLVMPPSACPACDKHIRFYDNIPLLSWLLLGRKCRYCKAPISPRYFVVELLTALVFAGLFVLYT
;
A
#
# COMPACT_ATOMS: atom_id res chain seq x y z
N MET A 1 12.73 -28.10 -12.31
CA MET A 1 11.36 -27.90 -11.82
C MET A 1 10.99 -26.46 -12.11
N ALA A 2 10.11 -26.23 -13.10
CA ALA A 2 9.62 -24.89 -13.38
C ALA A 2 8.66 -24.49 -12.24
N VAL A 3 8.87 -23.33 -11.64
CA VAL A 3 7.98 -22.76 -10.64
C VAL A 3 6.65 -22.44 -11.34
N PRO A 4 5.49 -22.90 -10.84
CA PRO A 4 4.20 -22.61 -11.45
C PRO A 4 3.90 -21.10 -11.59
N ASP A 5 3.25 -20.70 -12.68
CA ASP A 5 2.98 -19.29 -13.00
C ASP A 5 2.11 -18.57 -11.95
N TRP A 6 1.22 -19.29 -11.27
CA TRP A 6 0.40 -18.72 -10.20
C TRP A 6 1.24 -18.26 -9.00
N ILE A 7 2.40 -18.87 -8.75
CA ILE A 7 3.32 -18.46 -7.68
C ILE A 7 3.95 -17.11 -8.06
N TRP A 8 4.40 -16.97 -9.31
CA TRP A 8 4.93 -15.72 -9.83
C TRP A 8 3.88 -14.62 -9.82
N LEU A 9 2.63 -14.93 -10.20
CA LEU A 9 1.53 -13.99 -10.18
C LEU A 9 1.28 -13.43 -8.77
N ILE A 10 1.23 -14.30 -7.75
CA ILE A 10 1.06 -13.87 -6.35
C ILE A 10 2.22 -12.97 -5.91
N PHE A 11 3.46 -13.35 -6.25
CA PHE A 11 4.64 -12.57 -5.88
C PHE A 11 4.65 -11.19 -6.53
N ILE A 12 4.34 -11.12 -7.83
CA ILE A 12 4.28 -9.87 -8.60
C ILE A 12 3.14 -8.98 -8.12
N PHE A 13 1.98 -9.54 -7.80
CA PHE A 13 0.87 -8.81 -7.22
C PHE A 13 1.25 -8.22 -5.85
N ALA A 14 1.86 -9.01 -4.97
CA ALA A 14 2.32 -8.55 -3.66
C ALA A 14 3.39 -7.45 -3.81
N PHE A 15 4.31 -7.60 -4.76
CA PHE A 15 5.29 -6.57 -5.07
C PHE A 15 4.63 -5.27 -5.56
N GLY A 16 3.67 -5.35 -6.47
CA GLY A 16 2.90 -4.20 -6.95
C GLY A 16 2.13 -3.49 -5.83
N CYS A 17 1.57 -4.23 -4.88
CA CYS A 17 0.98 -3.70 -3.65
C CYS A 17 1.99 -2.89 -2.82
N CYS A 18 3.20 -3.42 -2.61
CA CYS A 18 4.28 -2.71 -1.90
C CYS A 18 4.69 -1.41 -2.61
N ILE A 19 4.84 -1.46 -3.94
CA ILE A 19 5.14 -0.27 -4.75
C ILE A 19 4.02 0.77 -4.63
N GLY A 20 2.75 0.36 -4.76
CA GLY A 20 1.61 1.25 -4.61
C GLY A 20 1.55 1.92 -3.23
N SER A 21 1.91 1.19 -2.17
CA SER A 21 1.96 1.73 -0.81
C SER A 21 3.08 2.76 -0.66
N PHE A 22 4.26 2.51 -1.23
CA PHE A 22 5.34 3.49 -1.28
C PHE A 22 4.96 4.74 -2.09
N LEU A 23 4.26 4.58 -3.22
CA LEU A 23 3.76 5.71 -4.02
C LEU A 23 2.84 6.63 -3.22
N ASN A 24 2.01 6.09 -2.31
CA ASN A 24 1.19 6.92 -1.43
C ASN A 24 2.05 7.85 -0.53
N VAL A 25 3.19 7.36 -0.04
CA VAL A 25 4.15 8.18 0.73
C VAL A 25 4.75 9.28 -0.16
N VAL A 26 5.18 8.92 -1.37
CA VAL A 26 5.77 9.86 -2.35
C VAL A 26 4.78 10.97 -2.71
N ILE A 27 3.56 10.60 -3.09
CA ILE A 27 2.47 11.53 -3.46
C ILE A 27 2.17 12.50 -2.32
N TYR A 28 2.23 12.06 -1.07
CA TYR A 28 1.95 12.91 0.07
C TYR A 28 3.13 13.84 0.42
N ARG A 29 4.36 13.32 0.39
CA ARG A 29 5.55 13.98 0.94
C ARG A 29 6.31 14.85 -0.06
N VAL A 30 6.46 14.42 -1.31
CA VAL A 30 7.23 15.16 -2.33
C VAL A 30 6.67 16.56 -2.59
N PRO A 31 5.35 16.78 -2.77
CA PRO A 31 4.81 18.12 -2.98
C PRO A 31 4.91 19.04 -1.76
N ARG A 32 5.39 18.52 -0.62
CA ARG A 32 5.52 19.24 0.65
C ARG A 32 6.99 19.32 1.12
N ASP A 33 7.93 18.96 0.25
CA ASP A 33 9.37 18.91 0.53
C ASP A 33 9.72 18.14 1.82
N LYS A 34 8.93 17.08 2.13
CA LYS A 34 9.15 16.24 3.31
C LYS A 34 10.04 15.04 2.94
N SER A 35 10.90 14.63 3.88
CA SER A 35 11.73 13.43 3.72
C SER A 35 10.87 12.17 3.55
N LEU A 36 11.25 11.30 2.62
CA LEU A 36 10.59 10.01 2.38
C LEU A 36 10.94 8.97 3.45
N VAL A 37 12.09 9.11 4.11
CA VAL A 37 12.62 8.12 5.05
C VAL A 37 12.14 8.39 6.47
N MET A 38 12.09 9.66 6.89
CA MET A 38 11.72 10.07 8.24
C MET A 38 10.74 11.26 8.20
N PRO A 39 9.77 11.34 9.13
CA PRO A 39 9.42 10.36 10.18
C PRO A 39 8.69 9.12 9.62
N PRO A 40 8.42 8.07 10.43
CA PRO A 40 7.57 6.94 10.05
C PRO A 40 6.16 7.38 9.64
N SER A 41 5.38 6.51 8.99
CA SER A 41 3.97 6.74 8.74
C SER A 41 3.20 6.96 10.06
N ALA A 42 2.47 8.05 10.12
CA ALA A 42 1.64 8.45 11.27
C ALA A 42 0.23 8.76 10.79
N CYS A 43 -0.75 8.57 11.67
CA CYS A 43 -2.13 8.90 11.36
C CYS A 43 -2.28 10.43 11.21
N PRO A 44 -2.85 10.94 10.10
CA PRO A 44 -2.96 12.38 9.88
C PRO A 44 -3.90 13.10 10.86
N ALA A 45 -4.76 12.36 11.57
CA ALA A 45 -5.74 12.93 12.50
C ALA A 45 -5.28 12.94 13.96
N CYS A 46 -4.49 11.96 14.39
CA CYS A 46 -4.05 11.84 15.79
C CYS A 46 -2.54 11.79 15.98
N ASP A 47 -1.78 11.88 14.89
CA ASP A 47 -0.31 11.85 14.84
C ASP A 47 0.35 10.60 15.47
N LYS A 48 -0.45 9.59 15.82
CA LYS A 48 0.07 8.36 16.39
C LYS A 48 0.75 7.54 15.30
N HIS A 49 1.93 7.02 15.63
CA HIS A 49 2.66 6.11 14.75
C HIS A 49 1.82 4.89 14.37
N ILE A 50 1.78 4.60 13.08
CA ILE A 50 1.10 3.43 12.53
C ILE A 50 2.06 2.25 12.67
N ARG A 51 1.58 1.16 13.29
CA ARG A 51 2.39 -0.06 13.45
C ARG A 51 2.62 -0.69 12.07
N PHE A 52 3.71 -1.42 11.90
CA PHE A 52 4.06 -2.02 10.60
C PHE A 52 2.92 -2.89 10.02
N TYR A 53 2.19 -3.63 10.85
CA TYR A 53 1.08 -4.47 10.40
C TYR A 53 -0.16 -3.68 9.97
N ASP A 54 -0.33 -2.45 10.48
CA ASP A 54 -1.40 -1.53 10.05
C ASP A 54 -1.01 -0.80 8.74
N ASN A 55 0.24 -0.96 8.26
CA ASN A 55 0.72 -0.50 6.95
C ASN A 55 0.74 -1.63 5.90
N ILE A 56 0.21 -2.83 6.18
CA ILE A 56 0.16 -3.90 5.17
C ILE A 56 -0.82 -3.51 4.06
N PRO A 57 -0.36 -3.36 2.80
CA PRO A 57 -1.18 -2.85 1.70
C PRO A 57 -2.45 -3.68 1.51
N LEU A 58 -3.57 -3.03 1.16
CA LEU A 58 -4.93 -3.56 0.99
C LEU A 58 -5.54 -4.22 2.25
N LEU A 59 -4.81 -5.11 2.92
CA LEU A 59 -5.24 -5.88 4.07
C LEU A 59 -5.53 -5.00 5.29
N SER A 60 -4.64 -4.05 5.61
CA SER A 60 -4.84 -3.22 6.79
C SER A 60 -6.09 -2.35 6.66
N TRP A 61 -6.36 -1.81 5.47
CA TRP A 61 -7.55 -0.98 5.22
C TRP A 61 -8.85 -1.78 5.34
N LEU A 62 -8.87 -3.02 4.82
CA LEU A 62 -10.01 -3.93 4.94
C LEU A 62 -10.24 -4.36 6.40
N LEU A 63 -9.18 -4.79 7.10
CA LEU A 63 -9.26 -5.28 8.48
C LEU A 63 -9.60 -4.17 9.49
N LEU A 64 -9.13 -2.94 9.26
CA LEU A 64 -9.43 -1.79 10.11
C LEU A 64 -10.78 -1.13 9.78
N GLY A 65 -11.51 -1.63 8.78
CA GLY A 65 -12.80 -1.10 8.38
C GLY A 65 -12.74 0.36 7.94
N ARG A 66 -11.69 0.74 7.22
CA ARG A 66 -11.44 2.12 6.71
C ARG A 66 -11.21 3.16 7.80
N LYS A 67 -10.92 2.77 9.04
CA LYS A 67 -10.76 3.69 10.19
C LYS A 67 -9.42 3.48 10.88
N CYS A 68 -8.82 4.55 11.39
CA CYS A 68 -7.62 4.44 12.21
C CYS A 68 -7.93 3.66 13.51
N ARG A 69 -7.08 2.71 13.88
CA ARG A 69 -7.23 1.88 15.10
C ARG A 69 -7.38 2.70 16.39
N TYR A 70 -6.68 3.83 16.48
CA TYR A 70 -6.65 4.66 17.70
C TYR A 70 -7.77 5.71 17.75
N CYS A 71 -7.82 6.64 16.79
CA CYS A 71 -8.78 7.75 16.80
C CYS A 71 -10.07 7.47 16.02
N LYS A 72 -10.20 6.31 15.37
CA LYS A 72 -11.33 5.94 14.49
C LYS A 72 -11.60 6.91 13.34
N ALA A 73 -10.68 7.85 13.07
CA ALA A 73 -10.78 8.76 11.94
C ALA A 73 -10.78 7.97 10.62
N PRO A 74 -11.56 8.38 9.62
CA PRO A 74 -11.62 7.68 8.34
C PRO A 74 -10.28 7.81 7.60
N ILE A 75 -9.77 6.67 7.11
CA ILE A 75 -8.60 6.62 6.23
C ILE A 75 -9.11 6.75 4.79
N SER A 76 -8.54 7.70 4.05
CA SER A 76 -8.97 7.98 2.67
C SER A 76 -8.91 6.70 1.81
N PRO A 77 -9.96 6.39 1.02
CA PRO A 77 -9.95 5.25 0.10
C PRO A 77 -8.89 5.39 -1.01
N ARG A 78 -8.32 6.60 -1.20
CA ARG A 78 -7.21 6.83 -2.14
C ARG A 78 -6.05 5.87 -1.91
N TYR A 79 -5.70 5.59 -0.65
CA TYR A 79 -4.60 4.69 -0.32
C TYR A 79 -4.83 3.28 -0.89
N PHE A 80 -6.02 2.72 -0.64
CA PHE A 80 -6.43 1.42 -1.15
C PHE A 80 -6.49 1.39 -2.68
N VAL A 81 -7.03 2.42 -3.32
CA VAL A 81 -7.17 2.48 -4.78
C VAL A 81 -5.80 2.51 -5.45
N VAL A 82 -4.86 3.32 -4.96
CA VAL A 82 -3.50 3.40 -5.53
C VAL A 82 -2.76 2.06 -5.38
N GLU A 83 -2.87 1.42 -4.22
CA GLU A 83 -2.29 0.10 -3.97
C GLU A 83 -2.86 -0.96 -4.91
N LEU A 84 -4.19 -1.02 -5.03
CA LEU A 84 -4.87 -2.02 -5.86
C LEU A 84 -4.57 -1.80 -7.34
N LEU A 85 -4.65 -0.57 -7.85
CA LEU A 85 -4.36 -0.26 -9.25
C LEU A 85 -2.92 -0.62 -9.60
N THR A 86 -1.96 -0.30 -8.73
CA THR A 86 -0.55 -0.64 -8.97
C THR A 86 -0.36 -2.16 -9.00
N ALA A 87 -0.96 -2.90 -8.07
CA ALA A 87 -0.91 -4.36 -8.04
C ALA A 87 -1.54 -5.00 -9.29
N LEU A 88 -2.68 -4.48 -9.74
CA LEU A 88 -3.37 -4.95 -10.94
C LEU A 88 -2.57 -4.65 -12.22
N VAL A 89 -1.91 -3.50 -12.32
CA VAL A 89 -1.04 -3.19 -13.47
C VAL A 89 0.12 -4.18 -13.53
N PHE A 90 0.80 -4.43 -12.41
CA PHE A 90 1.91 -5.39 -12.36
C PHE A 90 1.47 -6.81 -12.70
N ALA A 91 0.36 -7.28 -12.10
CA ALA A 91 -0.20 -8.59 -12.38
C ALA A 91 -0.69 -8.71 -13.84
N GLY A 92 -1.33 -7.67 -14.37
CA GLY A 92 -1.79 -7.62 -15.76
C GLY A 92 -0.64 -7.66 -16.76
N LEU A 93 0.44 -6.92 -16.50
CA LEU A 93 1.66 -7.00 -17.32
C LEU A 93 2.26 -8.41 -17.30
N PHE A 94 2.32 -9.06 -16.14
CA PHE A 94 2.78 -10.44 -16.08
C PHE A 94 1.90 -11.37 -16.94
N VAL A 95 0.58 -11.32 -16.79
CA VAL A 95 -0.32 -12.19 -17.57
C VAL A 95 -0.26 -11.91 -19.09
N LEU A 96 0.04 -10.68 -19.51
CA LEU A 96 0.09 -10.32 -20.94
C LEU A 96 1.41 -10.68 -21.63
N TYR A 97 2.51 -10.77 -20.89
CA TYR A 97 3.87 -10.90 -21.45
C TYR A 97 4.61 -12.18 -21.03
N THR A 98 3.94 -13.11 -20.35
CA THR A 98 4.47 -14.43 -19.97
C THR A 98 3.57 -15.51 -20.52
#